data_AF-A0A725BKF1-F1
#
_entry.id   AF-A0A725BKF1-F1
#
_cell.length_a   1.000
_cell.length_b   1.000
_cell.length_c   1.000
_cell.angle_alpha   90.00
_cell.angle_beta   90.00
_cell.angle_gamma   90.00
#
_symmetry.space_group_name_H-M   'P 1'
#
loop_
_entity.id
_entity.type
_entity.pdbx_description
1 polymer ?
#
loop_
_entity_poly.entity_id
_entity_poly.type
_entity_poly.pdbx_seq_one_letter_code
_entity_poly.pdbx_strand_id
1 'polypeptide(L)'
;SNFPTFVADTMLAWAQESAGRGESIEPYFSRTFERVAGVWRLHEQVTAKWYKFAGLELLRNEDGQQTAAGVDDIETLEKADHLLAIAEKHYSKIGVRTARQTIAARVRKLTQG
;
A
#
# COMPACT_ATOMS: atom_id res chain seq x y z
N SER A 1 -2.89 9.27 -21.98
CA SER A 1 -2.22 9.44 -20.67
C SER A 1 -1.58 10.82 -20.62
N ASN A 2 -1.69 11.55 -19.52
CA ASN A 2 -0.97 12.81 -19.31
C ASN A 2 0.35 12.54 -18.57
N PHE A 3 1.24 13.54 -18.50
CA PHE A 3 2.55 13.36 -17.88
C PHE A 3 2.47 12.85 -16.41
N PRO A 4 1.61 13.40 -15.52
CA PRO A 4 1.43 12.85 -14.18
C PRO A 4 0.99 11.39 -14.13
N THR A 5 0.04 10.97 -14.97
CA THR A 5 -0.39 9.56 -15.04
C THR A 5 0.76 8.66 -15.49
N PHE A 6 1.50 9.06 -16.51
CA PHE A 6 2.68 8.31 -16.96
C PHE A 6 3.71 8.14 -15.84
N VAL A 7 4.10 9.22 -15.16
CA VAL A 7 5.06 9.15 -14.04
C VAL A 7 4.53 8.26 -12.92
N ALA A 8 3.25 8.39 -12.54
CA ALA A 8 2.65 7.58 -11.49
C ALA A 8 2.62 6.09 -11.82
N ASP A 9 2.29 5.72 -13.06
CA ASP A 9 2.26 4.31 -13.47
C ASP A 9 3.69 3.73 -13.56
N THR A 10 4.64 4.48 -14.15
CA THR A 10 6.04 4.05 -14.27
C THR A 10 6.71 3.86 -12.90
N MET A 11 6.55 4.84 -12.00
CA MET A 11 7.15 4.77 -10.67
C MET A 11 6.54 3.66 -9.81
N LEU A 12 5.23 3.41 -9.94
CA LEU A 12 4.60 2.31 -9.21
C LEU A 12 5.08 0.96 -9.72
N ALA A 13 5.21 0.79 -11.05
CA ALA A 13 5.74 -0.45 -11.64
C ALA A 13 7.17 -0.72 -11.16
N TRP A 14 8.04 0.30 -11.21
CA TRP A 14 9.41 0.21 -10.68
C TRP A 14 9.43 -0.17 -9.19
N ALA A 15 8.59 0.46 -8.37
CA ALA A 15 8.53 0.19 -6.94
C ALA A 15 8.08 -1.25 -6.65
N GLN A 16 7.07 -1.75 -7.36
CA GLN A 16 6.59 -3.12 -7.24
C GLN A 16 7.68 -4.14 -7.60
N GLU A 17 8.43 -3.88 -8.68
CA GLU A 17 9.50 -4.75 -9.14
C GLU A 17 10.69 -4.75 -8.16
N SER A 18 11.12 -3.57 -7.73
CA SER A 18 12.27 -3.39 -6.83
C SER A 18 11.98 -3.95 -5.45
N ALA A 19 10.82 -3.65 -4.87
CA ALA A 19 10.38 -4.26 -3.60
C ALA A 19 10.24 -5.78 -3.72
N GLY A 20 9.80 -6.29 -4.87
CA GLY A 20 9.76 -7.73 -5.17
C GLY A 20 11.12 -8.40 -5.15
N ARG A 21 12.21 -7.65 -5.41
CA ARG A 21 13.61 -8.10 -5.27
C ARG A 21 14.21 -7.84 -3.87
N GLY A 22 13.43 -7.28 -2.94
CA GLY A 22 13.93 -6.86 -1.63
C GLY A 22 14.80 -5.59 -1.67
N GLU A 23 14.77 -4.85 -2.78
CA GLU A 23 15.48 -3.58 -2.90
C GLU A 23 14.70 -2.45 -2.23
N SER A 24 15.42 -1.46 -1.72
CA SER A 24 14.78 -0.26 -1.19
C SER A 24 14.13 0.55 -2.34
N ILE A 25 12.86 0.90 -2.16
CA ILE A 25 12.09 1.77 -3.06
C ILE A 25 12.17 3.25 -2.64
N GLU A 26 12.86 3.54 -1.54
CA GLU A 26 12.99 4.88 -1.00
C GLU A 26 14.26 5.58 -1.49
N PRO A 27 14.25 6.93 -1.59
CA PRO A 27 13.18 7.87 -1.21
C PRO A 27 12.14 8.13 -2.32
N TYR A 28 12.28 7.49 -3.48
CA TYR A 28 11.52 7.86 -4.67
C TYR A 28 10.05 7.46 -4.59
N PHE A 29 9.74 6.35 -3.91
CA PHE A 29 8.38 5.94 -3.64
C PHE A 29 7.64 7.00 -2.82
N SER A 30 8.13 7.35 -1.63
CA SER A 30 7.46 8.33 -0.76
C SER A 30 7.28 9.68 -1.45
N ARG A 31 8.32 10.21 -2.10
CA ARG A 31 8.24 11.49 -2.81
C ARG A 31 7.20 11.49 -3.93
N THR A 32 7.08 10.39 -4.67
CA THR A 32 6.09 10.29 -5.74
C THR A 32 4.69 10.09 -5.16
N PHE A 33 4.57 9.31 -4.09
CA PHE A 33 3.32 9.06 -3.42
C PHE A 33 2.69 10.34 -2.87
N GLU A 34 3.48 11.24 -2.29
CA GLU A 34 3.00 12.58 -1.87
C GLU A 34 2.34 13.36 -3.02
N ARG A 35 2.91 13.29 -4.23
CA ARG A 35 2.34 13.94 -5.41
C ARG A 35 1.06 13.25 -5.87
N VAL A 36 1.03 11.92 -5.88
CA VAL A 36 -0.16 11.11 -6.23
C VAL A 36 -1.31 11.35 -5.23
N ALA A 37 -1.00 11.46 -3.95
CA ALA A 37 -1.97 11.59 -2.88
C ALA A 37 -2.52 13.01 -2.73
N GLY A 38 -1.71 14.05 -2.96
CA GLY A 38 -2.08 15.43 -2.61
C GLY A 38 -2.08 16.44 -3.75
N VAL A 39 -1.37 16.20 -4.87
CA VAL A 39 -1.10 17.24 -5.87
C VAL A 39 -1.72 16.92 -7.23
N TRP A 40 -1.55 15.69 -7.71
CA TRP A 40 -1.96 15.31 -9.05
C TRP A 40 -3.43 14.91 -9.11
N ARG A 41 -4.14 15.43 -10.11
CA ARG A 41 -5.50 14.99 -10.45
C ARG A 41 -5.42 13.78 -11.39
N LEU A 42 -5.29 12.60 -10.82
CA LEU A 42 -5.22 11.33 -11.53
C LEU A 42 -6.57 10.64 -11.60
N HIS A 43 -6.70 9.67 -12.50
CA HIS A 43 -7.83 8.74 -12.47
C HIS A 43 -7.84 7.99 -11.13
N GLU A 44 -9.02 7.83 -10.53
CA GLU A 44 -9.19 7.28 -9.17
C GLU A 44 -8.50 5.93 -8.98
N GLN A 45 -8.55 5.07 -10.01
CA GLN A 45 -7.90 3.76 -10.02
C GLN A 45 -6.37 3.85 -9.90
N VAL A 46 -5.73 4.88 -10.47
CA VAL A 46 -4.27 5.06 -10.37
C VAL A 46 -3.91 5.39 -8.93
N THR A 47 -4.58 6.38 -8.33
CA THR A 47 -4.40 6.74 -6.92
C THR A 47 -4.66 5.55 -6.00
N ALA A 48 -5.73 4.78 -6.25
CA ALA A 48 -6.06 3.58 -5.48
C ALA A 48 -4.94 2.52 -5.51
N LYS A 49 -4.30 2.30 -6.67
CA LYS A 49 -3.18 1.34 -6.77
C LYS A 49 -1.98 1.74 -5.90
N TRP A 50 -1.68 3.04 -5.81
CA TRP A 50 -0.61 3.56 -4.95
C TRP A 50 -0.89 3.33 -3.47
N TYR A 51 -2.08 3.71 -3.00
CA TYR A 51 -2.49 3.45 -1.62
C TYR A 51 -2.52 1.95 -1.29
N LYS A 52 -2.99 1.11 -2.22
CA LYS A 52 -2.97 -0.34 -2.06
C LYS A 52 -1.55 -0.86 -1.87
N PHE A 53 -0.63 -0.46 -2.75
CA PHE A 53 0.76 -0.91 -2.66
C PHE A 53 1.42 -0.41 -1.36
N ALA A 54 1.26 0.87 -1.00
CA ALA A 54 1.77 1.41 0.25
C ALA A 54 1.28 0.62 1.49
N GLY A 55 -0.03 0.33 1.56
CA GLY A 55 -0.60 -0.42 2.67
C GLY A 55 -0.12 -1.87 2.75
N LEU A 56 0.03 -2.56 1.61
CA LEU A 56 0.54 -3.93 1.59
C LEU A 56 2.05 -4.00 1.88
N GLU A 57 2.81 -2.98 1.49
CA GLU A 57 4.25 -2.95 1.71
C GLU A 57 4.63 -2.83 3.19
N LEU A 58 3.80 -2.15 3.98
CA LEU A 58 3.93 -2.13 5.45
C LEU A 58 3.79 -3.53 6.09
N LEU A 59 3.19 -4.48 5.38
CA LEU A 59 2.99 -5.86 5.85
C LEU A 59 4.05 -6.83 5.33
N ARG A 60 5.07 -6.34 4.63
CA ARG A 60 6.12 -7.19 4.08
C ARG A 60 6.97 -7.78 5.22
N ASN A 61 7.07 -9.10 5.27
CA ASN A 61 7.98 -9.81 6.17
C ASN A 61 9.36 -10.02 5.51
N GLU A 62 10.29 -10.63 6.27
CA GLU A 62 11.65 -10.93 5.81
C GLU A 62 11.69 -11.85 4.56
N ASP A 63 10.68 -12.73 4.41
CA ASP A 63 10.52 -13.60 3.24
C ASP A 63 9.93 -12.87 2.01
N GLY A 64 9.67 -11.57 2.11
CA GLY A 64 9.07 -10.76 1.05
C GLY A 64 7.57 -10.97 0.87
N GLN A 65 6.89 -11.67 1.77
CA GLN A 65 5.45 -11.86 1.76
C GLN A 65 4.73 -10.69 2.41
N GLN A 66 3.73 -10.13 1.74
CA GLN A 66 2.89 -9.05 2.27
C GLN A 66 1.73 -9.66 3.08
N THR A 67 1.99 -9.99 4.34
CA THR A 67 1.02 -10.67 5.22
C THR A 67 0.93 -10.04 6.60
N ALA A 68 -0.30 -9.83 7.07
CA ALA A 68 -0.54 -9.35 8.43
C ALA A 68 -0.07 -10.33 9.52
N ALA A 69 0.03 -11.63 9.20
CA ALA A 69 0.40 -12.64 10.18
C ALA A 69 1.82 -12.45 10.75
N GLY A 70 2.73 -11.87 9.96
CA GLY A 70 4.12 -11.63 10.35
C GLY A 70 4.36 -10.30 11.07
N VAL A 71 3.33 -9.47 11.25
CA VAL A 71 3.46 -8.14 11.88
C VAL A 71 2.94 -8.21 13.31
N ASP A 72 3.77 -7.87 14.28
CA ASP A 72 3.44 -7.80 15.72
C ASP A 72 3.20 -6.37 16.22
N ASP A 73 3.52 -5.35 15.42
CA ASP A 73 3.26 -3.96 15.76
C ASP A 73 1.82 -3.54 15.34
N ILE A 74 1.00 -3.22 16.33
CA ILE A 74 -0.39 -2.78 16.12
C ILE A 74 -0.43 -1.47 15.33
N GLU A 75 0.50 -0.53 15.57
CA GLU A 75 0.49 0.76 14.88
C GLU A 75 0.74 0.58 13.37
N THR A 76 1.68 -0.28 13.00
CA THR A 76 1.92 -0.67 11.60
C THR A 76 0.70 -1.32 10.96
N LEU A 77 0.01 -2.21 11.67
CA LEU A 77 -1.23 -2.84 11.19
C LEU A 77 -2.34 -1.82 10.94
N GLU A 78 -2.54 -0.87 11.85
CA GLU A 78 -3.55 0.18 11.71
C GLU A 78 -3.22 1.15 10.57
N LYS A 79 -1.94 1.54 10.41
CA LYS A 79 -1.46 2.32 9.27
C LYS A 79 -1.71 1.60 7.95
N ALA A 80 -1.44 0.29 7.89
CA ALA A 80 -1.72 -0.52 6.71
C ALA A 80 -3.22 -0.54 6.39
N ASP A 81 -4.10 -0.82 7.37
CA ASP A 81 -5.55 -0.80 7.14
C ASP A 81 -6.05 0.56 6.67
N HIS A 82 -5.53 1.65 7.25
CA HIS A 82 -5.91 3.00 6.86
C HIS A 82 -5.58 3.30 5.38
N LEU A 83 -4.37 2.94 4.92
CA LEU A 83 -3.98 3.09 3.53
C LEU A 83 -4.85 2.24 2.60
N LEU A 84 -5.14 0.99 2.98
CA LEU A 84 -6.02 0.11 2.21
C LEU A 84 -7.47 0.63 2.16
N ALA A 85 -7.96 1.21 3.25
CA ALA A 85 -9.29 1.83 3.31
C ALA A 85 -9.38 3.02 2.35
N ILE A 86 -8.33 3.85 2.27
CA ILE A 86 -8.25 4.96 1.31
C ILE A 86 -8.23 4.42 -0.12
N ALA A 87 -7.46 3.35 -0.40
CA ALA A 87 -7.46 2.70 -1.71
C ALA A 87 -8.87 2.26 -2.14
N GLU A 88 -9.61 1.60 -1.26
CA GLU A 88 -10.99 1.14 -1.50
C GLU A 88 -11.96 2.30 -1.72
N LYS A 89 -11.78 3.41 -0.99
CA LYS A 89 -12.57 4.64 -1.17
C LYS A 89 -12.35 5.28 -2.55
N HIS A 90 -11.12 5.27 -3.06
CA HIS A 90 -10.83 5.75 -4.41
C HIS A 90 -11.36 4.81 -5.49
N TYR A 91 -11.26 3.50 -5.31
CA TYR A 91 -11.74 2.54 -6.29
C TYR A 91 -12.19 1.25 -5.62
N SER A 92 -13.50 1.06 -5.48
CA SER A 92 -14.08 -0.06 -4.73
C SER A 92 -13.70 -1.44 -5.27
N LYS A 93 -13.32 -1.53 -6.56
CA LYS A 93 -12.87 -2.77 -7.21
C LYS A 93 -11.36 -3.01 -7.09
N ILE A 94 -10.63 -2.25 -6.28
CA ILE A 94 -9.17 -2.38 -6.10
C ILE A 94 -8.74 -3.68 -5.39
N GLY A 95 -9.69 -4.37 -4.74
CA GLY A 95 -9.48 -5.70 -4.17
C GLY A 95 -8.54 -5.70 -2.95
N VAL A 96 -8.98 -5.05 -1.86
CA VAL A 96 -8.24 -4.98 -0.58
C VAL A 96 -8.98 -5.61 0.60
N ARG A 97 -10.25 -5.99 0.40
CA ARG A 97 -11.13 -6.52 1.46
C ARG A 97 -10.48 -7.64 2.27
N THR A 98 -9.91 -8.64 1.61
CA THR A 98 -9.29 -9.78 2.29
C THR A 98 -8.09 -9.35 3.15
N ALA A 99 -7.22 -8.47 2.63
CA ALA A 99 -6.09 -7.96 3.39
C ALA A 99 -6.55 -7.17 4.62
N ARG A 100 -7.58 -6.32 4.48
CA ARG A 100 -8.17 -5.59 5.62
C ARG A 100 -8.76 -6.53 6.67
N GLN A 101 -9.42 -7.61 6.25
CA GLN A 101 -9.96 -8.63 7.17
C GLN A 101 -8.85 -9.38 7.93
N THR A 102 -7.74 -9.72 7.28
CA THR A 102 -6.60 -10.39 7.94
C THR A 102 -5.88 -9.46 8.92
N ILE A 103 -5.73 -8.17 8.57
CA ILE A 103 -5.22 -7.14 9.48
C ILE A 103 -6.10 -7.04 10.73
N ALA A 104 -7.43 -6.90 10.56
CA ALA A 104 -8.36 -6.81 11.68
C ALA A 104 -8.31 -8.04 12.59
N ALA A 105 -8.19 -9.25 12.01
CA ALA A 105 -8.02 -10.48 12.77
C ALA A 105 -6.71 -10.48 13.58
N ARG A 106 -5.61 -10.00 12.99
CA ARG A 106 -4.31 -9.89 13.66
C ARG A 106 -4.34 -8.92 14.83
N VAL A 107 -4.89 -7.72 14.64
CA VAL A 107 -5.03 -6.71 15.70
C VAL A 107 -5.81 -7.25 16.90
N ARG A 108 -6.95 -7.94 16.65
CA ARG A 108 -7.73 -8.59 17.72
C ARG A 108 -6.90 -9.61 18.50
N LYS A 109 -6.12 -10.44 17.80
CA LYS A 109 -5.25 -11.43 18.43
C LYS A 109 -4.19 -10.79 19.33
N LEU A 110 -3.60 -9.66 18.90
CA LEU A 110 -2.57 -8.94 19.66
C LEU A 110 -3.14 -8.16 20.85
N THR A 111 -4.42 -7.77 20.81
CA THR A 111 -5.07 -7.01 21.90
C THR A 111 -5.70 -7.91 22.97
N GLN A 112 -5.99 -9.17 22.63
CA GLN A 112 -6.62 -10.16 23.53
C GLN A 112 -5.62 -11.13 24.18
N GLY A 113 -4.35 -11.10 23.78
CA GLY A 113 -3.26 -11.87 24.38
C GLY A 113 -2.51 -11.06 25.42
#